data_AF-A0A2E3GPS9-F1
#
_entry.id   AF-A0A2E3GPS9-F1
#
_cell.length_a   1.000
_cell.length_b   1.000
_cell.length_c   1.000
_cell.angle_alpha   90.00
_cell.angle_beta   90.00
_cell.angle_gamma   90.00
#
_symmetry.space_group_name_H-M   'P 1'
#
loop_
_entity.id
_entity.type
_entity.pdbx_description
1 polymer ?
#
loop_
_entity_poly.entity_id
_entity_poly.type
_entity_poly.pdbx_seq_one_letter_code
_entity_poly.pdbx_strand_id
1 'polypeptide(L)'
;MGKFFESEMVKDELTKINQLQQEIYSTTMSFPNMSRVDKLEHIDKLTELLEKQKVMYARLSLSDDPEAKDLLETLKSSIVLMGFPPNMDMNSFFDNVYKTVQTLRVSIDK
;
A
#
# COMPACT_ATOMS: atom_id res chain seq x y z
N MET A 1 18.31 6.77 -11.96
CA MET A 1 16.88 6.67 -12.30
C MET A 1 16.79 5.95 -13.62
N GLY A 2 16.48 4.67 -13.53
CA GLY A 2 16.26 3.80 -14.67
C GLY A 2 15.04 4.23 -15.49
N LYS A 3 14.93 3.71 -16.72
CA LYS A 3 13.89 4.09 -17.69
C LYS A 3 12.47 3.86 -17.16
N PHE A 4 12.31 2.89 -16.26
CA PHE A 4 11.05 2.64 -15.57
C PHE A 4 10.57 3.87 -14.78
N PHE A 5 11.47 4.47 -13.99
CA PHE A 5 11.17 5.62 -13.14
C PHE A 5 11.12 6.94 -13.90
N GLU A 6 11.57 6.99 -15.15
CA GLU A 6 11.46 8.17 -16.01
C GLU A 6 10.04 8.40 -16.52
N SER A 7 9.23 7.33 -16.60
CA SER A 7 7.83 7.37 -17.04
C SER A 7 7.00 8.32 -16.16
N GLU A 8 6.37 9.32 -16.79
CA GLU A 8 5.49 10.28 -16.09
C GLU A 8 4.39 9.57 -15.32
N MET A 9 3.79 8.54 -15.92
CA MET A 9 2.76 7.73 -15.27
C MET A 9 3.28 7.05 -13.99
N VAL A 10 4.51 6.53 -14.01
CA VAL A 10 5.13 5.88 -12.84
C VAL A 10 5.44 6.92 -11.76
N LYS A 11 6.00 8.07 -12.14
CA LYS A 11 6.28 9.18 -11.22
C LYS A 11 5.01 9.69 -10.53
N ASP A 12 3.93 9.86 -11.29
CA ASP A 12 2.64 10.31 -10.78
C ASP A 12 2.04 9.29 -9.81
N GLU A 13 2.09 8.01 -10.14
CA GLU A 13 1.62 6.95 -9.25
C GLU A 13 2.44 6.88 -7.95
N LEU A 14 3.77 6.96 -8.04
CA LEU A 14 4.64 6.99 -6.85
C LEU A 14 4.36 8.23 -5.99
N THR A 15 4.17 9.39 -6.61
CA THR A 15 3.81 10.63 -5.90
C THR A 15 2.49 10.47 -5.15
N LYS A 16 1.47 9.91 -5.80
CA LYS A 16 0.16 9.66 -5.17
C LYS A 16 0.26 8.66 -4.02
N ILE A 17 1.03 7.58 -4.19
CA ILE A 17 1.29 6.60 -3.12
C ILE A 17 1.93 7.30 -1.91
N ASN A 18 2.96 8.10 -2.13
CA ASN A 18 3.64 8.83 -1.05
C ASN A 18 2.71 9.82 -0.34
N GLN A 19 1.89 10.56 -1.08
CA GLN A 19 0.90 11.48 -0.50
C GLN A 19 -0.11 10.74 0.39
N LEU A 20 -0.70 9.65 -0.12
CA LEU A 20 -1.62 8.82 0.65
C LEU A 20 -0.96 8.26 1.91
N GLN A 21 0.28 7.77 1.81
CA GLN A 21 1.03 7.29 2.97
C GLN A 21 1.24 8.38 4.02
N GLN A 22 1.62 9.59 3.62
CA GLN A 22 1.79 10.71 4.55
C GLN A 22 0.47 11.08 5.25
N GLU A 23 -0.64 11.15 4.51
CA GLU A 23 -1.96 11.44 5.07
C GLU A 23 -2.42 10.35 6.05
N ILE A 24 -2.23 9.08 5.70
CA ILE A 24 -2.60 7.94 6.55
C ILE A 24 -1.73 7.91 7.80
N TYR A 25 -0.40 7.99 7.67
CA TYR A 25 0.51 7.91 8.80
C TYR A 25 0.38 9.08 9.77
N SER A 26 0.15 10.30 9.26
CA SER A 26 -0.09 11.47 10.11
C SER A 26 -1.36 11.36 10.95
N THR A 27 -2.32 10.53 10.53
CA THR A 27 -3.61 10.36 11.20
C THR A 27 -3.77 9.00 11.90
N THR A 28 -2.80 8.09 11.76
CA THR A 28 -2.87 6.74 12.36
C THR A 28 -2.94 6.78 13.90
N MET A 29 -2.17 7.67 14.54
CA MET A 29 -2.15 7.77 16.01
C MET A 29 -3.45 8.32 16.60
N SER A 30 -4.19 9.15 15.84
CA SER A 30 -5.48 9.70 16.27
C SER A 30 -6.66 8.81 15.91
N PHE A 31 -6.45 7.74 15.13
CA PHE A 31 -7.51 6.85 14.66
C PHE A 31 -8.47 6.36 15.76
N PRO A 32 -8.03 5.93 16.96
CA PRO A 32 -8.96 5.50 18.01
C PRO A 32 -9.97 6.57 18.43
N ASN A 33 -9.56 7.84 18.38
CA ASN A 33 -10.32 9.00 18.85
C ASN A 33 -11.07 9.74 17.72
N MET A 34 -10.91 9.31 16.48
CA MET A 34 -11.62 9.88 15.33
C MET A 34 -13.13 9.63 15.41
N SER A 35 -13.90 10.54 14.79
CA SER A 35 -15.33 10.32 14.59
C SER A 35 -15.57 9.10 13.68
N ARG A 36 -16.78 8.54 13.71
CA ARG A 36 -17.14 7.43 12.82
C ARG A 36 -16.92 7.79 11.35
N VAL A 37 -17.27 9.01 10.95
CA VAL A 37 -17.10 9.50 9.57
C VAL A 37 -15.62 9.54 9.21
N ASP A 38 -14.79 10.16 10.04
CA ASP A 38 -13.34 10.28 9.78
C ASP A 38 -12.65 8.92 9.75
N LYS A 39 -13.08 7.96 10.59
CA LYS A 39 -12.58 6.58 10.57
C LYS A 39 -12.89 5.88 9.25
N LEU A 40 -14.10 6.07 8.71
CA LEU A 40 -14.50 5.52 7.42
C LEU A 40 -13.70 6.16 6.28
N GLU A 41 -13.52 7.48 6.30
CA GLU A 41 -12.67 8.17 5.32
C GLU A 41 -11.22 7.71 5.38
N HIS A 42 -10.67 7.49 6.59
CA HIS A 42 -9.33 6.94 6.77
C HIS A 42 -9.22 5.52 6.17
N ILE A 43 -10.25 4.69 6.33
CA ILE A 43 -10.32 3.35 5.73
C ILE A 43 -10.43 3.41 4.20
N ASP A 44 -11.18 4.36 3.66
CA ASP A 44 -11.28 4.56 2.21
C ASP A 44 -9.90 4.93 1.65
N LYS A 45 -9.14 5.80 2.32
CA LYS A 45 -7.75 6.13 1.95
C LYS A 45 -6.82 4.91 2.05
N LEU A 46 -6.93 4.11 3.11
CA LEU A 46 -6.17 2.86 3.23
C LEU A 46 -6.47 1.88 2.08
N THR A 47 -7.73 1.79 1.68
CA THR A 47 -8.16 0.95 0.55
C THR A 47 -7.56 1.46 -0.76
N GLU A 48 -7.63 2.78 -1.01
CA GLU A 48 -7.04 3.39 -2.20
C GLU A 48 -5.51 3.20 -2.24
N LEU A 49 -4.82 3.40 -1.10
CA LEU A 49 -3.38 3.18 -1.01
C LEU A 49 -3.03 1.73 -1.38
N LEU A 50 -3.75 0.76 -0.84
CA LEU A 50 -3.51 -0.66 -1.10
C LEU A 50 -3.68 -1.00 -2.59
N GLU A 51 -4.72 -0.46 -3.23
CA GLU A 51 -4.97 -0.65 -4.67
C GLU A 51 -3.83 -0.08 -5.52
N LYS A 52 -3.37 1.15 -5.23
CA LYS A 52 -2.24 1.74 -5.94
C LYS A 52 -0.95 0.96 -5.73
N GLN A 53 -0.70 0.47 -4.52
CA GLN A 53 0.46 -0.37 -4.22
C GLN A 53 0.41 -1.70 -4.99
N LYS A 54 -0.77 -2.32 -5.14
CA LYS A 54 -0.95 -3.54 -5.95
C LYS A 54 -0.66 -3.29 -7.42
N VAL A 55 -1.12 -2.16 -7.98
CA VAL A 55 -0.81 -1.75 -9.36
C VAL A 55 0.68 -1.48 -9.54
N MET A 56 1.31 -0.74 -8.64
CA MET A 56 2.74 -0.46 -8.69
C MET A 56 3.57 -1.75 -8.58
N TYR A 57 3.18 -2.67 -7.69
CA TYR A 57 3.81 -3.98 -7.57
C TYR A 57 3.75 -4.76 -8.90
N ALA A 58 2.59 -4.80 -9.56
CA ALA A 58 2.45 -5.46 -10.85
C ALA A 58 3.34 -4.82 -11.94
N ARG A 59 3.50 -3.50 -11.92
CA ARG A 59 4.39 -2.79 -12.85
C ARG A 59 5.86 -3.12 -12.58
N LEU A 60 6.26 -3.13 -11.32
CA LEU A 60 7.62 -3.48 -10.90
C LEU A 60 7.96 -4.93 -11.25
N SER A 61 7.03 -5.87 -11.05
CA SER A 61 7.25 -7.28 -11.35
C SER A 61 7.37 -7.60 -12.84
N LEU A 62 6.82 -6.73 -13.71
CA LEU A 62 6.93 -6.80 -15.17
C LEU A 62 8.10 -5.99 -15.74
N SER A 63 8.85 -5.26 -14.90
CA SER A 63 9.96 -4.43 -15.33
C SER A 63 11.28 -5.20 -15.32
N ASP A 64 12.09 -5.01 -16.37
CA ASP A 64 13.47 -5.52 -16.42
C ASP A 64 14.50 -4.58 -15.81
N ASP A 65 14.08 -3.37 -15.44
CA ASP A 65 14.93 -2.33 -14.88
C ASP A 65 15.56 -2.78 -13.53
N PRO A 66 16.90 -2.72 -13.38
CA PRO A 66 17.56 -3.14 -12.14
C PRO A 66 17.06 -2.39 -10.90
N GLU A 67 16.81 -1.08 -11.00
CA GLU A 67 16.32 -0.30 -9.86
C GLU A 67 14.89 -0.73 -9.48
N ALA A 68 14.07 -1.15 -10.45
CA ALA A 68 12.73 -1.67 -10.19
C ALA A 68 12.77 -3.03 -9.47
N LYS A 69 13.73 -3.89 -9.82
CA LYS A 69 13.96 -5.18 -9.15
C LYS A 69 14.42 -4.98 -7.71
N ASP A 70 15.32 -4.03 -7.45
CA ASP A 70 15.76 -3.70 -6.09
C ASP A 70 14.62 -3.18 -5.22
N LEU A 71 13.75 -2.32 -5.78
CA LEU A 71 12.58 -1.82 -5.07
C LEU A 71 11.58 -2.94 -4.75
N LEU A 72 11.38 -3.88 -5.68
CA LEU A 72 10.53 -5.06 -5.48
C LEU A 72 11.03 -5.93 -4.32
N GLU A 73 12.33 -6.17 -4.24
CA GLU A 73 12.94 -6.95 -3.15
C GLU A 73 12.88 -6.22 -1.81
N THR A 74 13.01 -4.90 -1.82
CA THR A 74 12.81 -4.05 -0.62
C THR A 74 11.39 -4.16 -0.11
N LEU A 75 10.40 -4.16 -1.01
CA LEU A 75 8.99 -4.31 -0.67
C LEU A 75 8.71 -5.69 -0.05
N LYS A 76 9.20 -6.77 -0.66
CA LYS A 76 9.07 -8.13 -0.11
C LYS A 76 9.72 -8.24 1.27
N SER A 77 10.92 -7.69 1.42
CA SER A 77 11.66 -7.70 2.70
C SER A 77 10.91 -6.94 3.79
N SER A 78 10.30 -5.81 3.44
CA SER A 78 9.48 -5.00 4.37
C SER A 78 8.28 -5.78 4.90
N ILE A 79 7.64 -6.59 4.06
CA ILE A 79 6.49 -7.43 4.44
C ILE A 79 6.91 -8.51 5.44
N VAL A 80 8.08 -9.12 5.24
CA VAL A 80 8.64 -10.07 6.21
C VAL A 80 8.93 -9.41 7.56
N LEU A 81 9.50 -8.20 7.54
CA LEU A 81 9.74 -7.41 8.76
C LEU A 81 8.45 -7.05 9.51
N MET A 82 7.33 -6.91 8.79
CA MET A 82 6.01 -6.71 9.39
C MET A 82 5.41 -8.00 9.99
N GLY A 83 6.13 -9.12 9.95
CA GLY A 83 5.73 -10.40 10.55
C GLY A 83 5.01 -11.34 9.59
N PHE A 84 4.94 -11.02 8.30
CA PHE A 84 4.38 -11.94 7.31
C PHE A 84 5.41 -13.03 6.92
N PRO A 85 4.96 -14.24 6.53
CA PRO A 85 5.86 -15.32 6.12
C PRO A 85 6.72 -14.93 4.90
N PRO A 86 8.01 -15.33 4.87
CA PRO A 86 8.92 -15.01 3.77
C PRO A 86 8.56 -15.67 2.44
N ASN A 87 7.76 -16.73 2.48
CA ASN A 87 7.23 -17.45 1.33
C ASN A 87 5.80 -17.04 0.96
N MET A 88 5.27 -15.97 1.58
CA MET A 88 3.95 -15.47 1.24
C MET A 88 3.95 -14.91 -0.19
N ASP A 89 3.00 -15.39 -1.00
CA ASP A 89 2.73 -14.79 -2.29
C ASP A 89 2.16 -13.37 -2.13
N MET A 90 2.62 -12.45 -2.96
CA MET A 90 2.28 -11.03 -2.87
C MET A 90 0.80 -10.75 -3.14
N ASN A 91 0.13 -11.53 -4.00
CA ASN A 91 -1.31 -11.40 -4.18
C ASN A 91 -2.04 -11.84 -2.90
N SER A 92 -1.60 -12.93 -2.29
CA SER A 92 -2.13 -13.39 -1.00
C SER A 92 -1.92 -12.35 0.11
N PHE A 93 -0.78 -11.66 0.11
CA PHE A 93 -0.54 -10.52 1.02
C PHE A 93 -1.58 -9.41 0.80
N PHE A 94 -1.73 -8.91 -0.43
CA PHE A 94 -2.69 -7.84 -0.72
C PHE A 94 -4.12 -8.25 -0.36
N ASP A 95 -4.52 -9.49 -0.64
CA ASP A 95 -5.85 -10.00 -0.32
C ASP A 95 -6.09 -10.09 1.20
N ASN A 96 -5.08 -10.49 1.97
CA ASN A 96 -5.17 -10.55 3.43
C ASN A 96 -5.25 -9.15 4.06
N VAL A 97 -4.44 -8.20 3.58
CA VAL A 97 -4.51 -6.81 4.03
C VAL A 97 -5.86 -6.20 3.67
N TYR A 98 -6.35 -6.43 2.45
CA TYR A 98 -7.67 -5.96 2.03
C TYR A 98 -8.78 -6.49 2.94
N LYS A 99 -8.80 -7.80 3.21
CA LYS A 99 -9.78 -8.40 4.15
C LYS A 99 -9.71 -7.78 5.54
N THR A 100 -8.50 -7.48 6.01
CA THR A 100 -8.29 -6.81 7.31
C THR A 100 -8.91 -5.42 7.32
N VAL A 101 -8.67 -4.63 6.27
CA VAL A 101 -9.25 -3.28 6.09
C VAL A 101 -10.79 -3.34 6.00
N GLN A 102 -11.34 -4.30 5.26
CA GLN A 102 -12.80 -4.49 5.17
C GLN A 102 -13.42 -4.90 6.51
N THR A 103 -12.75 -5.77 7.27
CA THR A 103 -13.20 -6.17 8.61
C THR A 103 -13.23 -4.98 9.56
N LEU A 104 -12.21 -4.12 9.50
CA LEU A 104 -12.16 -2.88 10.26
C LEU A 104 -13.31 -1.95 9.88
N ARG A 105 -13.60 -1.80 8.58
CA ARG A 105 -14.75 -1.01 8.10
C ARG A 105 -16.07 -1.47 8.72
N VAL A 106 -16.34 -2.77 8.63
CA VAL A 106 -17.55 -3.39 9.19
C VAL A 106 -17.64 -3.18 10.71
N SER A 107 -16.51 -3.15 11.42
CA SER A 107 -16.50 -2.91 12.87
C SER A 107 -16.88 -1.48 13.26
N ILE A 108 -16.64 -0.51 12.38
CA ILE A 108 -16.98 0.92 12.56
C ILE A 108 -18.40 1.20 12.09
N ASP A 109 -18.86 0.45 11.09
CA ASP A 109 -20.19 0.63 10.54
C ASP A 109 -21.32 0.12 11.45
N LYS A 110 -21.01 -0.81 12.36
CA LYS A 110 -21.90 -1.35 13.40
C LYS A 110 -22.19 -0.34 14.51
#